data_AF-A0A0E3S2F4-F1
#
_entry.id   AF-A0A0E3S2F4-F1
#
_cell.length_a   1.000
_cell.length_b   1.000
_cell.length_c   1.000
_cell.angle_alpha   90.00
_cell.angle_beta   90.00
_cell.angle_gamma   90.00
#
_symmetry.space_group_name_H-M   'P 1'
#
loop_
_entity.id
_entity.type
_entity.pdbx_description
1 polymer ?
#
loop_
_entity_poly.entity_id
_entity_poly.type
_entity_poly.pdbx_seq_one_letter_code
_entity_poly.pdbx_strand_id
1 'polypeptide(L)'
;MKISRTHTIFEIILVLLGVLLSLIFLNMSMPYWLSDAGWYIKLIFSFFVASFISSAIGMILEFRSRIGGIFLLAVFLPFVYVFYVSGFLRLDGFVLGMLEGGCLSFYSYYNNRFDRLAMYLRRFILIFVVFTSSYLILALISIMWSSQEPEFMSSGSNKIFEFMILLGILFTFSFLLTKTIRGIRAYDVFVYGPSRSGKTLLLLAFYNQFVTVLGGQRKEIIVSEKNKESLKIENMLADIEKGELPRSNLQTDLAIYLLSGKKGVKPVGMTFVDYGGEHTKNFDPVQYGTTIEDLNKRFNIDVPTLEQNMGNIDFIKNLRDNHKNEFAEVVEKVTFAHVYKRFESAGKIIFLVDGDHIVDYHNGGKTNLTKLFGHYSNIINIFGNEKSYAIVVTKTDMFRDLSKIMENSKEARDIEHEIYDMFCEITTFKEIVNMAYQMPIYMYTVSVDATMKPLTMESENPEMQREYPKINPWRVGEIGKFSF
;
A
#
# COMPACT_ATOMS: atom_id res chain seq x y z
N MET A 1 4.89 14.41 5.04
CA MET A 1 3.83 15.20 4.36
C MET A 1 3.17 14.40 3.22
N LYS A 2 1.85 14.56 2.97
CA LYS A 2 1.21 14.06 1.72
C LYS A 2 1.50 15.07 0.61
N ILE A 3 2.06 14.63 -0.51
CA ILE A 3 2.55 15.52 -1.59
C ILE A 3 1.41 16.32 -2.25
N SER A 4 0.16 15.83 -2.20
CA SER A 4 -1.00 16.56 -2.75
C SER A 4 -2.23 16.49 -1.84
N ARG A 5 -2.89 17.64 -1.64
CA ARG A 5 -4.15 17.79 -0.87
C ARG A 5 -5.41 17.65 -1.73
N THR A 6 -5.35 17.90 -3.04
CA THR A 6 -6.50 17.93 -3.97
C THR A 6 -7.22 16.60 -4.13
N HIS A 7 -6.51 15.47 -3.94
CA HIS A 7 -7.09 14.13 -3.94
C HIS A 7 -8.25 14.00 -2.94
N THR A 8 -8.15 14.64 -1.78
CA THR A 8 -9.16 14.57 -0.71
C THR A 8 -10.46 15.27 -1.11
N ILE A 9 -10.37 16.39 -1.83
CA ILE A 9 -11.54 17.15 -2.29
C ILE A 9 -12.27 16.37 -3.38
N PHE A 10 -11.52 15.81 -4.34
CA PHE A 10 -12.09 14.99 -5.40
C PHE A 10 -12.78 13.74 -4.85
N GLU A 11 -12.19 13.06 -3.87
CA GLU A 11 -12.82 11.93 -3.18
C GLU A 11 -14.13 12.31 -2.50
N ILE A 12 -14.19 13.46 -1.82
CA ILE A 12 -15.43 13.95 -1.18
C ILE A 12 -16.51 14.19 -2.24
N ILE A 13 -16.17 14.81 -3.37
CA ILE A 13 -17.11 15.05 -4.47
C ILE A 13 -17.62 13.73 -5.04
N LEU A 14 -16.75 12.73 -5.22
CA LEU A 14 -17.14 11.40 -5.68
C LEU A 14 -18.12 10.71 -4.72
N VAL A 15 -17.88 10.81 -3.41
CA VAL A 15 -18.80 10.26 -2.40
C VAL A 15 -20.16 10.94 -2.48
N LEU A 16 -20.19 12.28 -2.52
CA LEU A 16 -21.45 13.04 -2.62
C LEU A 16 -22.22 12.70 -3.90
N LEU A 17 -21.52 12.62 -5.04
CA LEU A 17 -22.13 12.27 -6.32
C LEU A 17 -22.71 10.86 -6.29
N GLY A 18 -21.99 9.89 -5.74
CA GLY A 18 -22.50 8.52 -5.67
C GLY A 18 -23.65 8.33 -4.68
N VAL A 19 -23.69 9.10 -3.58
CA VAL A 19 -24.85 9.15 -2.68
C VAL A 19 -26.07 9.71 -3.42
N LEU A 20 -25.90 10.81 -4.15
CA LEU A 20 -26.97 11.39 -4.96
C LEU A 20 -27.49 10.39 -6.00
N LEU A 21 -26.60 9.72 -6.74
CA LEU A 21 -26.96 8.69 -7.72
C LEU A 21 -27.68 7.50 -7.07
N SER A 22 -27.25 7.07 -5.89
CA SER A 22 -27.89 6.01 -5.11
C SER A 22 -29.33 6.38 -4.72
N LEU A 23 -29.55 7.61 -4.23
CA LEU A 23 -30.88 8.09 -3.87
C LEU A 23 -31.80 8.21 -5.09
N ILE A 24 -31.30 8.73 -6.21
CA ILE A 24 -32.06 8.80 -7.47
C ILE A 24 -32.42 7.39 -7.94
N PHE A 25 -31.46 6.46 -7.94
CA PHE A 25 -31.69 5.06 -8.30
C PHE A 25 -32.76 4.42 -7.42
N LEU A 26 -32.68 4.60 -6.10
CA LEU A 26 -33.64 4.03 -5.15
C LEU A 26 -35.05 4.62 -5.33
N ASN A 27 -35.16 5.92 -5.57
CA ASN A 27 -36.44 6.57 -5.82
C ASN A 27 -37.08 6.05 -7.13
N MET A 28 -36.29 5.96 -8.21
CA MET A 28 -36.77 5.44 -9.50
C MET A 28 -37.07 3.94 -9.47
N SER A 29 -36.33 3.16 -8.67
CA SER A 29 -36.52 1.71 -8.57
C SER A 29 -37.61 1.28 -7.60
N MET A 30 -38.15 2.20 -6.78
CA MET A 30 -39.15 1.90 -5.75
C MET A 30 -40.35 1.06 -6.24
N PRO A 31 -40.94 1.32 -7.42
CA PRO A 31 -42.08 0.53 -7.92
C PRO A 31 -41.75 -0.92 -8.25
N TYR A 32 -40.46 -1.25 -8.44
CA TYR A 32 -40.03 -2.59 -8.85
C TYR A 32 -39.70 -3.50 -7.67
N TRP A 33 -39.55 -2.97 -6.46
CA TRP A 33 -39.24 -3.75 -5.25
C TRP A 33 -40.51 -4.34 -4.64
N LEU A 34 -41.06 -5.35 -5.31
CA LEU A 34 -42.38 -5.89 -4.99
C LEU A 34 -42.40 -6.74 -3.70
N SER A 35 -43.40 -6.50 -2.85
CA SER A 35 -43.57 -7.21 -1.57
C SER A 35 -43.97 -8.68 -1.73
N ASP A 36 -44.40 -9.12 -2.91
CA ASP A 36 -44.76 -10.51 -3.23
C ASP A 36 -43.61 -11.27 -3.92
N ALA A 37 -42.44 -10.63 -4.11
CA ALA A 37 -41.28 -11.29 -4.68
C ALA A 37 -40.89 -12.56 -3.91
N GLY A 38 -40.44 -13.59 -4.64
CA GLY A 38 -40.05 -14.87 -4.09
C GLY A 38 -39.08 -14.75 -2.91
N TRP A 39 -39.28 -15.56 -1.88
CA TRP A 39 -38.56 -15.45 -0.61
C TRP A 39 -37.02 -15.50 -0.76
N TYR A 40 -36.54 -16.29 -1.72
CA TYR A 40 -35.12 -16.45 -2.03
C TYR A 40 -34.51 -15.17 -2.62
N ILE A 41 -35.27 -14.40 -3.42
CA ILE A 41 -34.83 -13.13 -4.00
C ILE A 41 -34.62 -12.10 -2.88
N LYS A 42 -35.63 -11.95 -2.01
CA LYS A 42 -35.56 -11.06 -0.85
C LYS A 42 -34.40 -11.40 0.07
N LEU A 43 -34.16 -12.69 0.31
CA LEU A 43 -33.05 -13.17 1.11
C LEU A 43 -31.70 -12.75 0.50
N ILE A 44 -31.49 -12.98 -0.80
CA ILE A 44 -30.24 -12.66 -1.51
C ILE A 44 -29.95 -11.15 -1.47
N PHE A 45 -30.94 -10.31 -1.76
CA PHE A 45 -30.75 -8.86 -1.72
C PHE A 45 -30.49 -8.33 -0.31
N SER A 46 -31.22 -8.83 0.69
CA SER A 46 -30.98 -8.49 2.09
C SER A 46 -29.58 -8.91 2.55
N PHE A 47 -29.11 -10.07 2.09
CA PHE A 47 -27.76 -10.56 2.31
C PHE A 47 -26.70 -9.64 1.70
N PHE A 48 -26.83 -9.25 0.43
CA PHE A 48 -25.87 -8.36 -0.22
C PHE A 48 -25.76 -7.01 0.50
N VAL A 49 -26.90 -6.36 0.75
CA VAL A 49 -26.92 -5.03 1.41
C VAL A 49 -26.24 -5.10 2.78
N ALA A 50 -26.57 -6.11 3.58
CA ALA A 50 -25.97 -6.32 4.89
C ALA A 50 -24.47 -6.63 4.82
N SER A 51 -24.05 -7.48 3.87
CA SER A 51 -22.64 -7.82 3.65
C SER A 51 -21.82 -6.59 3.29
N PHE A 52 -22.35 -5.71 2.42
CA PHE A 52 -21.69 -4.45 2.08
C PHE A 52 -21.57 -3.52 3.29
N ILE A 53 -22.63 -3.36 4.08
CA ILE A 53 -22.62 -2.50 5.27
C ILE A 53 -21.59 -3.00 6.29
N SER A 54 -21.61 -4.30 6.60
CA SER A 54 -20.71 -4.91 7.57
C SER A 54 -19.24 -4.84 7.10
N SER A 55 -18.98 -5.13 5.83
CA SER A 55 -17.65 -5.01 5.23
C SER A 55 -17.13 -3.57 5.17
N ALA A 56 -18.04 -2.60 4.97
CA ALA A 56 -17.69 -1.20 4.95
C ALA A 56 -17.22 -0.69 6.32
N ILE A 57 -17.81 -1.18 7.42
CA ILE A 57 -17.33 -0.91 8.78
C ILE A 57 -15.88 -1.39 8.92
N GLY A 58 -15.57 -2.60 8.43
CA GLY A 58 -14.19 -3.11 8.39
C GLY A 58 -13.24 -2.20 7.63
N MET A 59 -13.63 -1.72 6.44
CA MET A 59 -12.82 -0.79 5.65
C MET A 59 -12.58 0.55 6.34
N ILE A 60 -13.50 1.04 7.17
CA ILE A 60 -13.35 2.32 7.91
C ILE A 60 -12.22 2.29 8.94
N LEU A 61 -11.94 1.10 9.49
CA LEU A 61 -10.89 0.90 10.48
C LEU A 61 -9.48 1.14 9.89
N GLU A 62 -9.31 1.00 8.59
CA GLU A 62 -8.03 1.22 7.90
C GLU A 62 -8.03 2.58 7.19
N PHE A 63 -7.02 3.40 7.48
CA PHE A 63 -6.98 4.80 7.05
C PHE A 63 -7.10 4.98 5.53
N ARG A 64 -6.55 4.06 4.73
CA ARG A 64 -6.55 4.15 3.26
C ARG A 64 -7.83 3.65 2.62
N SER A 65 -8.49 2.68 3.25
CA SER A 65 -9.74 2.07 2.81
C SER A 65 -10.94 2.84 3.33
N ARG A 66 -10.74 3.75 4.29
CA ARG A 66 -11.79 4.49 4.98
C ARG A 66 -12.76 5.20 4.06
N ILE A 67 -12.28 5.88 3.03
CA ILE A 67 -13.15 6.62 2.10
C ILE A 67 -14.03 5.65 1.32
N GLY A 68 -13.47 4.53 0.84
CA GLY A 68 -14.25 3.46 0.21
C GLY A 68 -15.29 2.86 1.14
N GLY A 69 -14.95 2.65 2.41
CA GLY A 69 -15.89 2.20 3.44
C GLY A 69 -17.01 3.20 3.73
N ILE A 70 -16.69 4.49 3.92
CA ILE A 70 -17.68 5.55 4.09
C ILE A 70 -18.61 5.60 2.87
N PHE A 71 -18.05 5.50 1.66
CA PHE A 71 -18.83 5.54 0.43
C PHE A 71 -19.79 4.34 0.32
N LEU A 72 -19.31 3.14 0.63
CA LEU A 72 -20.14 1.93 0.68
C LEU A 72 -21.29 2.08 1.69
N LEU A 73 -21.01 2.54 2.91
CA LEU A 73 -22.07 2.80 3.90
C LEU A 73 -23.08 3.81 3.38
N ALA A 74 -22.62 4.93 2.84
CA ALA A 74 -23.49 6.00 2.39
C ALA A 74 -24.41 5.56 1.23
N VAL A 75 -23.95 4.63 0.38
CA VAL A 75 -24.76 4.08 -0.72
C VAL A 75 -25.71 2.97 -0.25
N PHE A 76 -25.26 2.04 0.60
CA PHE A 76 -26.06 0.85 0.94
C PHE A 76 -26.96 1.01 2.16
N LEU A 77 -26.71 2.00 3.03
CA LEU A 77 -27.59 2.26 4.18
C LEU A 77 -29.00 2.74 3.75
N PRO A 78 -29.15 3.60 2.73
CA PRO A 78 -30.46 3.91 2.14
C PRO A 78 -31.22 2.69 1.58
N PHE A 79 -30.53 1.67 1.04
CA PHE A 79 -31.19 0.45 0.56
C PHE A 79 -31.94 -0.27 1.69
N VAL A 80 -31.39 -0.28 2.90
CA VAL A 80 -32.04 -0.90 4.07
C VAL A 80 -33.39 -0.25 4.35
N TYR A 81 -33.45 1.09 4.31
CA TYR A 81 -34.69 1.83 4.51
C TYR A 81 -35.73 1.51 3.42
N VAL A 82 -35.32 1.54 2.14
CA VAL A 82 -36.23 1.26 1.02
C VAL A 82 -36.76 -0.17 1.10
N PHE A 83 -35.89 -1.15 1.35
CA PHE A 83 -36.31 -2.55 1.48
C PHE A 83 -37.22 -2.77 2.68
N TYR A 84 -37.01 -2.05 3.78
CA TYR A 84 -37.90 -2.12 4.94
C TYR A 84 -39.29 -1.60 4.60
N VAL A 85 -39.38 -0.39 4.02
CA VAL A 85 -40.67 0.25 3.68
C VAL A 85 -41.43 -0.54 2.60
N SER A 86 -40.74 -1.15 1.64
CA SER A 86 -41.37 -1.97 0.61
C SER A 86 -41.73 -3.40 1.06
N GLY A 87 -41.41 -3.78 2.30
CA GLY A 87 -41.58 -5.17 2.78
C GLY A 87 -40.69 -6.18 2.06
N PHE A 88 -39.63 -5.71 1.41
CA PHE A 88 -38.65 -6.52 0.68
C PHE A 88 -37.52 -7.02 1.57
N LEU A 89 -37.26 -6.34 2.69
CA LEU A 89 -36.22 -6.69 3.66
C LEU A 89 -36.56 -8.00 4.38
N ARG A 90 -35.63 -8.95 4.36
CA ARG A 90 -35.74 -10.22 5.08
C ARG A 90 -34.63 -10.32 6.13
N LEU A 91 -35.02 -10.51 7.39
CA LEU A 91 -34.10 -10.47 8.52
C LEU A 91 -33.07 -11.61 8.51
N ASP A 92 -33.45 -12.81 8.06
CA ASP A 92 -32.53 -13.95 7.96
C ASP A 92 -31.40 -13.69 6.96
N GLY A 93 -31.72 -13.19 5.76
CA GLY A 93 -30.74 -12.76 4.77
C GLY A 93 -29.86 -11.63 5.30
N PHE A 94 -30.46 -10.64 5.96
CA PHE A 94 -29.73 -9.52 6.55
C PHE A 94 -28.72 -9.98 7.61
N VAL A 95 -29.11 -10.87 8.53
CA VAL A 95 -28.22 -11.41 9.57
C VAL A 95 -27.07 -12.21 8.94
N LEU A 96 -27.36 -13.07 7.95
CA LEU A 96 -26.32 -13.82 7.26
C LEU A 96 -25.31 -12.91 6.55
N GLY A 97 -25.78 -11.83 5.91
CA GLY A 97 -24.92 -10.84 5.29
C GLY A 97 -24.05 -10.09 6.30
N MET A 98 -24.62 -9.70 7.44
CA MET A 98 -23.85 -9.05 8.51
C MET A 98 -22.73 -9.94 9.04
N LEU A 99 -23.02 -11.23 9.26
CA LEU A 99 -22.03 -12.22 9.73
C LEU A 99 -20.92 -12.44 8.70
N GLU A 100 -21.27 -12.60 7.43
CA GLU A 100 -20.30 -12.81 6.36
C GLU A 100 -19.37 -11.60 6.22
N GLY A 101 -19.90 -10.38 6.12
CA GLY A 101 -19.10 -9.16 6.01
C GLY A 101 -18.28 -8.88 7.26
N GLY A 102 -18.79 -9.30 8.43
CA GLY A 102 -18.10 -9.18 9.72
C GLY A 102 -16.90 -10.12 9.81
N CYS A 103 -17.08 -11.38 9.41
CA CYS A 103 -16.00 -12.37 9.34
C CYS A 103 -14.89 -11.93 8.36
N LEU A 104 -15.26 -11.41 7.19
CA LEU A 104 -14.29 -10.88 6.22
C LEU A 104 -13.52 -9.68 6.76
N SER A 105 -14.23 -8.73 7.40
CA SER A 105 -13.64 -7.57 8.05
C SER A 105 -12.65 -7.96 9.14
N PHE A 106 -13.05 -8.91 10.00
CA PHE A 106 -12.21 -9.43 11.08
C PHE A 106 -10.96 -10.14 10.54
N TYR A 107 -11.14 -11.00 9.54
CA TYR A 107 -10.03 -11.70 8.88
C TYR A 107 -9.03 -10.71 8.24
N SER A 108 -9.53 -9.68 7.57
CA SER A 108 -8.68 -8.65 6.95
C SER A 108 -7.99 -7.76 7.96
N TYR A 109 -8.65 -7.43 9.07
CA TYR A 109 -8.05 -6.69 10.18
C TYR A 109 -6.92 -7.50 10.85
N TYR A 110 -7.19 -8.76 11.20
CA TYR A 110 -6.24 -9.62 11.90
C TYR A 110 -5.01 -9.94 11.05
N ASN A 111 -5.20 -10.18 9.75
CA ASN A 111 -4.09 -10.47 8.83
C ASN A 111 -3.49 -9.22 8.18
N ASN A 112 -4.04 -8.03 8.45
CA ASN A 112 -3.67 -6.77 7.82
C ASN A 112 -3.71 -6.85 6.26
N ARG A 113 -4.73 -7.56 5.73
CA ARG A 113 -4.98 -7.85 4.30
C ARG A 113 -6.26 -7.15 3.80
N PHE A 114 -6.29 -5.83 3.88
CA PHE A 114 -7.40 -5.02 3.37
C PHE A 114 -7.47 -5.00 1.84
N ASP A 115 -6.36 -5.33 1.16
CA ASP A 115 -6.32 -5.63 -0.29
C ASP A 115 -7.31 -6.73 -0.67
N ARG A 116 -7.38 -7.81 0.12
CA ARG A 116 -8.30 -8.93 -0.12
C ARG A 116 -9.76 -8.53 0.10
N LEU A 117 -10.05 -7.75 1.15
CA LEU A 117 -11.38 -7.23 1.41
C LEU A 117 -11.87 -6.34 0.26
N ALA A 118 -11.02 -5.41 -0.18
CA ALA A 118 -11.34 -4.54 -1.31
C ALA A 118 -11.57 -5.34 -2.61
N MET A 119 -10.72 -6.33 -2.91
CA MET A 119 -10.90 -7.21 -4.07
C MET A 119 -12.23 -7.98 -3.99
N TYR A 120 -12.55 -8.53 -2.83
CA TYR A 120 -13.79 -9.25 -2.58
C TYR A 120 -14.99 -8.33 -2.82
N LEU A 121 -15.00 -7.14 -2.21
CA LEU A 121 -16.08 -6.17 -2.36
C LEU A 121 -16.27 -5.71 -3.80
N ARG A 122 -15.20 -5.46 -4.56
CA ARG A 122 -15.30 -5.11 -5.99
C ARG A 122 -15.99 -6.22 -6.80
N ARG A 123 -15.67 -7.49 -6.52
CA ARG A 123 -16.34 -8.64 -7.17
C ARG A 123 -17.79 -8.75 -6.71
N PHE A 124 -18.05 -8.59 -5.42
CA PHE A 124 -19.39 -8.67 -4.86
C PHE A 124 -20.31 -7.58 -5.39
N ILE A 125 -19.82 -6.36 -5.60
CA ILE A 125 -20.57 -5.26 -6.23
C ILE A 125 -20.93 -5.60 -7.67
N LEU A 126 -20.00 -6.16 -8.44
CA LEU A 126 -20.29 -6.60 -9.81
C LEU A 126 -21.40 -7.66 -9.82
N ILE A 127 -21.33 -8.64 -8.92
CA ILE A 127 -22.36 -9.67 -8.76
C ILE A 127 -23.70 -9.02 -8.39
N PHE A 128 -23.71 -8.12 -7.40
CA PHE A 128 -24.90 -7.39 -6.97
C PHE A 128 -25.55 -6.62 -8.12
N VAL A 129 -24.77 -5.95 -8.97
CA VAL A 129 -25.30 -5.22 -10.14
C VAL A 129 -25.92 -6.15 -11.15
N VAL A 130 -25.29 -7.30 -11.43
CA VAL A 130 -25.86 -8.29 -12.34
C VAL A 130 -27.19 -8.80 -11.79
N PHE A 131 -27.24 -9.20 -10.52
CA PHE A 131 -28.47 -9.64 -9.86
C PHE A 131 -29.55 -8.57 -9.84
N THR A 132 -29.20 -7.33 -9.51
CA THR A 132 -30.12 -6.18 -9.50
C THR A 132 -30.68 -5.92 -10.90
N SER A 133 -29.84 -5.91 -11.92
CA SER A 133 -30.26 -5.67 -13.31
C SER A 133 -31.20 -6.77 -13.79
N SER A 134 -30.85 -8.05 -13.56
CA SER A 134 -31.71 -9.18 -13.90
C SER A 134 -33.05 -9.13 -13.19
N TYR A 135 -33.06 -8.81 -11.89
CA TYR A 135 -34.30 -8.67 -11.13
C TYR A 135 -35.18 -7.54 -11.67
N LEU A 136 -34.60 -6.36 -11.91
CA LEU A 136 -35.34 -5.21 -12.43
C LEU A 136 -35.93 -5.49 -13.82
N ILE A 137 -35.21 -6.21 -14.69
CA ILE A 137 -35.72 -6.63 -16.00
C ILE A 137 -36.92 -7.58 -15.84
N LEU A 138 -36.82 -8.58 -14.96
CA LEU A 138 -37.92 -9.51 -14.69
C LEU A 138 -39.13 -8.79 -14.08
N ALA A 139 -38.91 -7.86 -13.16
CA ALA A 139 -39.97 -7.05 -12.56
C ALA A 139 -40.66 -6.18 -13.62
N LEU A 140 -39.90 -5.57 -14.53
CA LEU A 140 -40.46 -4.80 -15.65
C LEU A 140 -41.33 -5.68 -16.56
N ILE A 141 -40.84 -6.87 -16.95
CA ILE A 141 -41.61 -7.81 -17.79
C ILE A 141 -42.91 -8.23 -17.07
N SER A 142 -42.82 -8.55 -15.78
CA SER A 142 -43.99 -8.92 -14.98
C SER A 142 -45.03 -7.79 -14.92
N ILE A 143 -44.58 -6.54 -14.70
CA ILE A 143 -45.45 -5.37 -14.70
C ILE A 143 -46.10 -5.22 -16.07
N MET A 144 -45.33 -5.24 -17.16
CA MET A 144 -45.83 -5.11 -18.53
C MET A 144 -46.85 -6.19 -18.92
N TRP A 145 -46.69 -7.43 -18.45
CA TRP A 145 -47.63 -8.53 -18.71
C TRP A 145 -48.88 -8.48 -17.82
N SER A 146 -48.75 -7.98 -16.59
CA SER A 146 -49.87 -7.88 -15.64
C SER A 146 -50.80 -6.69 -15.91
N SER A 147 -50.26 -5.59 -16.46
CA SER A 147 -51.05 -4.39 -16.75
C SER A 147 -51.80 -4.53 -18.09
N GLN A 148 -53.02 -5.05 -18.04
CA GLN A 148 -54.03 -4.91 -19.11
C GLN A 148 -54.64 -3.49 -19.16
N GLU A 149 -53.89 -2.44 -18.81
CA GLU A 149 -54.39 -1.06 -18.82
C GLU A 149 -53.93 -0.26 -20.06
N PRO A 150 -54.82 0.51 -20.72
CA PRO A 150 -54.50 1.28 -21.93
C PRO A 150 -53.45 2.38 -21.74
N GLU A 151 -53.17 2.82 -20.52
CA GLU A 151 -52.18 3.87 -20.23
C GLU A 151 -50.73 3.42 -20.47
N PHE A 152 -50.44 2.11 -20.43
CA PHE A 152 -49.09 1.61 -20.70
C PHE A 152 -48.72 1.70 -22.20
N MET A 153 -49.72 1.69 -23.09
CA MET A 153 -49.52 1.80 -24.54
C MET A 153 -49.41 3.26 -25.03
N SER A 154 -49.99 4.23 -24.33
CA SER A 154 -49.90 5.65 -24.72
C SER A 154 -48.60 6.34 -24.25
N SER A 155 -47.96 5.83 -23.19
CA SER A 155 -46.70 6.36 -22.63
C SER A 155 -45.48 5.44 -22.81
N GLY A 156 -45.58 4.37 -23.61
CA GLY A 156 -44.65 3.24 -23.63
C GLY A 156 -43.17 3.60 -23.89
N SER A 157 -42.87 4.65 -24.67
CA SER A 157 -41.48 5.07 -24.92
C SER A 157 -40.83 5.72 -23.70
N ASN A 158 -41.58 6.47 -22.88
CA ASN A 158 -41.03 7.17 -21.72
C ASN A 158 -40.66 6.20 -20.58
N LYS A 159 -41.47 5.16 -20.34
CA LYS A 159 -41.18 4.18 -19.26
C LYS A 159 -39.98 3.27 -19.59
N ILE A 160 -39.83 2.85 -20.85
CA ILE A 160 -38.65 2.09 -21.28
C ILE A 160 -37.40 2.98 -21.20
N PHE A 161 -37.52 4.26 -21.59
CA PHE A 161 -36.44 5.22 -21.47
C PHE A 161 -36.03 5.48 -20.01
N GLU A 162 -36.99 5.67 -19.10
CA GLU A 162 -36.74 5.78 -17.65
C GLU A 162 -36.05 4.53 -17.08
N PHE A 163 -36.44 3.34 -17.54
CA PHE A 163 -35.80 2.09 -17.16
C PHE A 163 -34.35 1.98 -17.67
N MET A 164 -34.09 2.42 -18.91
CA MET A 164 -32.73 2.51 -19.45
C MET A 164 -31.87 3.50 -18.66
N ILE A 165 -32.44 4.64 -18.25
CA ILE A 165 -31.77 5.59 -17.34
C ILE A 165 -31.47 4.94 -15.99
N LEU A 166 -32.42 4.20 -15.42
CA LEU A 166 -32.25 3.49 -14.15
C LEU A 166 -31.06 2.51 -14.20
N LEU A 167 -30.97 1.70 -15.26
CA LEU A 167 -29.82 0.83 -15.48
C LEU A 167 -28.52 1.62 -15.69
N GLY A 168 -28.57 2.71 -16.46
CA GLY A 168 -27.43 3.61 -16.66
C GLY A 168 -26.89 4.17 -15.34
N ILE A 169 -27.77 4.60 -14.44
CA ILE A 169 -27.42 5.07 -13.09
C ILE A 169 -26.79 3.92 -12.28
N LEU A 170 -27.39 2.73 -12.31
CA LEU A 170 -26.87 1.53 -11.63
C LEU A 170 -25.43 1.20 -12.05
N PHE A 171 -25.17 1.18 -13.36
CA PHE A 171 -23.83 0.95 -13.89
C PHE A 171 -22.87 2.08 -13.52
N THR A 172 -23.33 3.34 -13.61
CA THR A 172 -22.49 4.50 -13.30
C THR A 172 -22.04 4.51 -11.84
N PHE A 173 -22.96 4.34 -10.88
CA PHE A 173 -22.55 4.35 -9.47
C PHE A 173 -21.73 3.10 -9.09
N SER A 174 -21.99 1.94 -9.71
CA SER A 174 -21.17 0.74 -9.53
C SER A 174 -19.74 0.95 -10.02
N PHE A 175 -19.57 1.58 -11.18
CA PHE A 175 -18.27 1.97 -11.69
C PHE A 175 -17.55 2.91 -10.70
N LEU A 176 -18.25 3.91 -10.15
CA LEU A 176 -17.69 4.79 -9.14
C LEU A 176 -17.30 4.03 -7.85
N LEU A 177 -18.16 3.15 -7.35
CA LEU A 177 -17.88 2.33 -6.16
C LEU A 177 -16.63 1.47 -6.34
N THR A 178 -16.54 0.75 -7.47
CA THR A 178 -15.40 -0.14 -7.74
C THR A 178 -14.07 0.61 -7.91
N LYS A 179 -14.10 1.86 -8.40
CA LYS A 179 -12.92 2.73 -8.49
C LYS A 179 -12.49 3.34 -7.15
N THR A 180 -13.44 3.60 -6.26
CA THR A 180 -13.19 4.20 -4.94
C THR A 180 -12.79 3.16 -3.89
N ILE A 181 -13.27 1.92 -4.01
CA ILE A 181 -12.88 0.81 -3.13
C ILE A 181 -11.43 0.40 -3.43
N ARG A 182 -10.53 0.92 -2.59
CA ARG A 182 -9.11 0.59 -2.59
C ARG A 182 -8.78 -0.10 -1.28
N GLY A 183 -7.92 -1.11 -1.36
CA GLY A 183 -7.34 -1.78 -0.20
C GLY A 183 -5.85 -1.90 -0.42
N ILE A 184 -5.06 -1.71 0.64
CA ILE A 184 -3.60 -1.79 0.57
C ILE A 184 -3.12 -2.95 1.43
N ARG A 185 -2.14 -3.70 0.93
CA ARG A 185 -1.42 -4.71 1.71
C ARG A 185 -0.49 -4.02 2.70
N ALA A 186 -0.99 -3.71 3.89
CA ALA A 186 -0.26 -2.86 4.85
C ALA A 186 0.87 -3.59 5.61
N TYR A 187 0.91 -4.93 5.59
CA TYR A 187 1.96 -5.72 6.26
C TYR A 187 3.28 -5.82 5.48
N ASP A 188 3.31 -5.42 4.20
CA ASP A 188 4.44 -5.66 3.32
C ASP A 188 5.02 -4.35 2.80
N VAL A 189 5.89 -3.75 3.63
CA VAL A 189 6.64 -2.53 3.31
C VAL A 189 8.00 -2.92 2.74
N PHE A 190 8.28 -2.44 1.52
CA PHE A 190 9.54 -2.66 0.85
C PHE A 190 10.36 -1.35 0.80
N VAL A 191 11.59 -1.39 1.30
CA VAL A 191 12.51 -0.24 1.27
C VAL A 191 13.49 -0.40 0.09
N TYR A 192 13.52 0.60 -0.78
CA TYR A 192 14.34 0.67 -1.98
C TYR A 192 15.16 1.96 -2.00
N GLY A 193 16.42 1.87 -2.39
CA GLY A 193 17.25 3.05 -2.58
C GLY A 193 18.58 2.72 -3.27
N PRO A 194 19.23 3.71 -3.89
CA PRO A 194 20.55 3.54 -4.50
C PRO A 194 21.60 3.20 -3.44
N SER A 195 22.82 2.86 -3.90
CA SER A 195 23.96 2.76 -2.99
C SER A 195 24.16 4.08 -2.23
N ARG A 196 24.69 4.00 -1.00
CA ARG A 196 24.95 5.15 -0.09
C ARG A 196 23.75 5.94 0.45
N SER A 197 22.52 5.62 0.04
CA SER A 197 21.28 6.25 0.54
C SER A 197 20.95 6.02 2.02
N GLY A 198 21.85 5.46 2.83
CA GLY A 198 21.63 5.23 4.27
C GLY A 198 20.73 4.03 4.60
N LYS A 199 20.52 3.09 3.66
CA LYS A 199 19.62 1.93 3.84
C LYS A 199 19.94 1.12 5.09
N THR A 200 21.22 0.81 5.29
CA THR A 200 21.72 -0.02 6.40
C THR A 200 21.51 0.67 7.74
N LEU A 201 21.85 1.96 7.86
CA LEU A 201 21.58 2.73 9.08
C LEU A 201 20.08 2.84 9.37
N LEU A 202 19.26 3.07 8.34
CA LEU A 202 17.80 3.10 8.48
C LEU A 202 17.25 1.74 8.94
N LEU A 203 17.76 0.63 8.41
CA LEU A 203 17.44 -0.73 8.86
C LEU A 203 17.71 -0.88 10.35
N LEU A 204 18.86 -0.43 10.85
CA LEU A 204 19.22 -0.56 12.26
C LEU A 204 18.35 0.31 13.16
N ALA A 205 18.00 1.53 12.72
CA ALA A 205 17.06 2.39 13.43
C ALA A 205 15.67 1.74 13.55
N PHE A 206 15.17 1.13 12.46
CA PHE A 206 13.92 0.39 12.49
C PHE A 206 14.00 -0.89 13.30
N TYR A 207 15.11 -1.64 13.23
CA TYR A 207 15.34 -2.80 14.06
C TYR A 207 15.19 -2.45 15.54
N ASN A 208 15.86 -1.38 15.98
CA ASN A 208 15.76 -0.88 17.35
C ASN A 208 14.30 -0.57 17.71
N GLN A 209 13.57 0.13 16.85
CA GLN A 209 12.16 0.45 17.07
C GLN A 209 11.27 -0.82 17.17
N PHE A 210 11.50 -1.81 16.30
CA PHE A 210 10.73 -3.06 16.31
C PHE A 210 10.96 -3.85 17.60
N VAL A 211 12.21 -3.97 18.03
CA VAL A 211 12.56 -4.73 19.25
C VAL A 211 12.08 -4.02 20.51
N THR A 212 12.34 -2.71 20.63
CA THR A 212 12.07 -1.96 21.87
C THR A 212 10.61 -1.55 22.04
N VAL A 213 9.91 -1.19 20.95
CA VAL A 213 8.56 -0.63 21.00
C VAL A 213 7.48 -1.64 20.58
N LEU A 214 7.78 -2.50 19.60
CA LEU A 214 6.78 -3.40 18.99
C LEU A 214 6.90 -4.84 19.48
N GLY A 215 7.77 -5.12 20.46
CA GLY A 215 8.05 -6.47 20.96
C GLY A 215 8.45 -7.45 19.84
N GLY A 216 9.13 -6.93 18.83
CA GLY A 216 9.33 -7.58 17.54
C GLY A 216 10.54 -8.49 17.48
N GLN A 217 10.59 -9.29 16.41
CA GLN A 217 11.67 -10.20 16.07
C GLN A 217 12.19 -9.91 14.67
N ARG A 218 13.47 -10.24 14.44
CA ARG A 218 14.10 -10.19 13.11
C ARG A 218 14.25 -11.59 12.53
N LYS A 219 14.14 -11.70 11.21
CA LYS A 219 14.59 -12.84 10.41
C LYS A 219 15.53 -12.32 9.34
N GLU A 220 16.72 -12.89 9.25
CA GLU A 220 17.76 -12.46 8.32
C GLU A 220 18.11 -13.60 7.37
N ILE A 221 18.18 -13.30 6.08
CA ILE A 221 18.61 -14.23 5.05
C ILE A 221 19.71 -13.54 4.26
N ILE A 222 20.95 -13.93 4.56
CA ILE A 222 22.16 -13.36 3.95
C ILE A 222 22.70 -14.36 2.95
N VAL A 223 22.76 -13.92 1.70
CA VAL A 223 23.13 -14.74 0.55
C VAL A 223 24.62 -14.56 0.19
N SER A 224 25.24 -13.47 0.61
CA SER A 224 26.67 -13.22 0.46
C SER A 224 27.55 -14.28 1.10
N GLU A 225 28.48 -14.86 0.35
CA GLU A 225 29.48 -15.78 0.91
C GLU A 225 30.64 -15.05 1.60
N LYS A 226 31.15 -13.98 0.99
CA LYS A 226 32.36 -13.28 1.48
C LYS A 226 32.09 -12.32 2.65
N ASN A 227 30.90 -11.70 2.65
CA ASN A 227 30.50 -10.65 3.62
C ASN A 227 29.38 -11.12 4.56
N LYS A 228 29.18 -12.43 4.71
CA LYS A 228 28.04 -12.96 5.48
C LYS A 228 27.98 -12.41 6.89
N GLU A 229 29.12 -12.40 7.59
CA GLU A 229 29.18 -11.96 8.97
C GLU A 229 28.98 -10.44 9.09
N SER A 230 29.60 -9.63 8.24
CA SER A 230 29.41 -8.17 8.28
C SER A 230 27.96 -7.72 7.98
N LEU A 231 27.17 -8.57 7.31
CA LEU A 231 25.78 -8.29 6.97
C LEU A 231 24.78 -8.78 8.04
N LYS A 232 25.22 -9.36 9.15
CA LYS A 232 24.29 -9.67 10.25
C LYS A 232 24.02 -8.42 11.08
N ILE A 233 22.76 -8.18 11.48
CA ILE A 233 22.42 -7.00 12.29
C ILE A 233 23.21 -7.01 13.62
N GLU A 234 23.46 -8.18 14.22
CA GLU A 234 24.30 -8.25 15.44
C GLU A 234 25.70 -7.67 15.25
N ASN A 235 26.34 -7.97 14.12
CA ASN A 235 27.69 -7.49 13.83
C ASN A 235 27.66 -6.01 13.43
N MET A 236 26.66 -5.59 12.65
CA MET A 236 26.48 -4.17 12.34
C MET A 236 26.25 -3.31 13.58
N LEU A 237 25.50 -3.82 14.57
CA LEU A 237 25.32 -3.15 15.86
C LEU A 237 26.63 -3.11 16.65
N ALA A 238 27.38 -4.22 16.68
CA ALA A 238 28.67 -4.28 17.34
C ALA A 238 29.70 -3.33 16.70
N ASP A 239 29.67 -3.14 15.38
CA ASP A 239 30.51 -2.18 14.68
C ASP A 239 30.18 -0.74 15.11
N ILE A 240 28.88 -0.40 15.18
CA ILE A 240 28.42 0.90 15.68
C ILE A 240 28.83 1.12 17.13
N GLU A 241 28.69 0.10 17.99
CA GLU A 241 29.15 0.17 19.39
C GLU A 241 30.65 0.39 19.52
N LYS A 242 31.46 -0.03 18.53
CA LYS A 242 32.90 0.26 18.45
C LYS A 242 33.21 1.62 17.81
N GLY A 243 32.20 2.28 17.27
CA GLY A 243 32.29 3.53 16.54
C GLY A 243 32.73 3.42 15.10
N GLU A 244 32.52 2.26 14.51
CA GLU A 244 32.71 2.03 13.08
C GLU A 244 31.35 2.06 12.38
N LEU A 245 31.29 2.70 11.21
CA LEU A 245 30.10 2.61 10.37
C LEU A 245 30.02 1.20 9.73
N PRO A 246 28.82 0.59 9.64
CA PRO A 246 28.65 -0.67 8.94
C PRO A 246 29.21 -0.60 7.51
N ARG A 247 29.93 -1.64 7.10
CA ARG A 247 30.57 -1.68 5.78
C ARG A 247 29.53 -1.57 4.66
N SER A 248 29.87 -0.82 3.62
CA SER A 248 29.05 -0.75 2.41
C SER A 248 29.00 -2.10 1.70
N ASN A 249 27.83 -2.45 1.18
CA ASN A 249 27.60 -3.70 0.47
C ASN A 249 28.37 -3.77 -0.84
N LEU A 250 28.90 -4.95 -1.16
CA LEU A 250 29.44 -5.27 -2.47
C LEU A 250 28.32 -5.49 -3.48
N GLN A 251 28.66 -5.44 -4.77
CA GLN A 251 27.70 -5.70 -5.86
C GLN A 251 27.06 -7.09 -5.76
N THR A 252 27.78 -8.11 -5.30
CA THR A 252 27.26 -9.48 -5.16
C THR A 252 26.53 -9.73 -3.84
N ASP A 253 26.40 -8.71 -3.00
CA ASP A 253 25.75 -8.87 -1.70
C ASP A 253 24.23 -8.79 -1.83
N LEU A 254 23.56 -9.80 -1.28
CA LEU A 254 22.12 -9.82 -1.10
C LEU A 254 21.83 -10.23 0.35
N ALA A 255 21.26 -9.32 1.11
CA ALA A 255 20.78 -9.57 2.46
C ALA A 255 19.32 -9.13 2.56
N ILE A 256 18.48 -10.03 3.08
CA ILE A 256 17.06 -9.79 3.23
C ILE A 256 16.73 -9.83 4.71
N TYR A 257 16.18 -8.74 5.23
CA TYR A 257 15.81 -8.58 6.63
C TYR A 257 14.30 -8.41 6.73
N LEU A 258 13.64 -9.32 7.44
CA LEU A 258 12.26 -9.14 7.87
C LEU A 258 12.25 -8.70 9.32
N LEU A 259 11.66 -7.55 9.57
CA LEU A 259 11.29 -7.11 10.89
C LEU A 259 9.80 -7.37 11.08
N SER A 260 9.44 -8.06 12.16
CA SER A 260 8.06 -8.40 12.47
C SER A 260 7.76 -8.04 13.92
N GLY A 261 6.55 -7.55 14.20
CA GLY A 261 6.15 -7.14 15.54
C GLY A 261 4.64 -6.92 15.62
N LYS A 262 4.18 -6.32 16.72
CA LYS A 262 2.75 -6.02 16.90
C LYS A 262 2.56 -4.61 17.44
N LYS A 263 1.55 -3.93 16.92
CA LYS A 263 1.03 -2.68 17.50
C LYS A 263 -0.35 -2.96 18.09
N GLY A 264 -0.40 -3.23 19.40
CA GLY A 264 -1.58 -3.84 20.02
C GLY A 264 -1.80 -5.25 19.48
N VAL A 265 -2.96 -5.51 18.88
CA VAL A 265 -3.29 -6.81 18.23
C VAL A 265 -2.93 -6.86 16.74
N LYS A 266 -2.60 -5.73 16.12
CA LYS A 266 -2.35 -5.65 14.67
C LYS A 266 -0.92 -6.09 14.35
N PRO A 267 -0.71 -7.11 13.48
CA PRO A 267 0.61 -7.50 13.05
C PRO A 267 1.23 -6.45 12.14
N VAL A 268 2.52 -6.22 12.36
CA VAL A 268 3.32 -5.22 11.67
C VAL A 268 4.55 -5.92 11.10
N GLY A 269 4.86 -5.63 9.83
CA GLY A 269 5.96 -6.23 9.10
C GLY A 269 6.67 -5.21 8.23
N MET A 270 7.98 -5.34 8.12
CA MET A 270 8.80 -4.55 7.20
C MET A 270 9.90 -5.42 6.61
N THR A 271 10.14 -5.27 5.32
CA THR A 271 11.19 -6.00 4.63
C THR A 271 12.18 -5.05 4.00
N PHE A 272 13.44 -5.26 4.35
CA PHE A 272 14.57 -4.63 3.71
C PHE A 272 15.22 -5.67 2.82
N VAL A 273 15.46 -5.30 1.57
CA VAL A 273 16.39 -6.03 0.72
C VAL A 273 17.57 -5.09 0.57
N ASP A 274 18.67 -5.46 1.19
CA ASP A 274 19.92 -4.73 1.08
C ASP A 274 20.78 -5.42 0.03
N TYR A 275 20.99 -4.71 -1.07
CA TYR A 275 21.68 -5.22 -2.25
C TYR A 275 22.43 -4.09 -2.95
N GLY A 276 23.41 -4.46 -3.77
CA GLY A 276 24.10 -3.52 -4.65
C GLY A 276 23.13 -2.91 -5.67
N GLY A 277 22.79 -1.62 -5.50
CA GLY A 277 21.74 -0.93 -6.28
C GLY A 277 21.90 -0.96 -7.81
N GLU A 278 23.08 -1.35 -8.29
CA GLU A 278 23.42 -1.43 -9.70
C GLU A 278 22.63 -2.47 -10.50
N HIS A 279 22.16 -3.53 -9.85
CA HIS A 279 21.40 -4.63 -10.49
C HIS A 279 19.94 -4.29 -10.75
N THR A 280 19.51 -3.09 -10.36
CA THR A 280 18.11 -2.63 -10.47
C THR A 280 18.00 -1.33 -11.27
N LYS A 281 18.99 -1.04 -12.13
CA LYS A 281 19.05 0.19 -12.92
C LYS A 281 17.83 0.36 -13.84
N ASN A 282 17.25 -0.72 -14.36
CA ASN A 282 16.01 -0.71 -15.13
C ASN A 282 15.10 -1.86 -14.68
N PHE A 283 13.91 -1.55 -14.18
CA PHE A 283 12.85 -2.54 -14.04
C PHE A 283 12.09 -2.58 -15.35
N ASP A 284 12.06 -3.74 -16.00
CA ASP A 284 11.34 -3.95 -17.26
C ASP A 284 10.65 -5.32 -17.22
N PRO A 285 9.33 -5.41 -17.49
CA PRO A 285 8.61 -6.68 -17.53
C PRO A 285 9.21 -7.69 -18.53
N VAL A 286 9.73 -7.24 -19.67
CA VAL A 286 10.32 -8.14 -20.68
C VAL A 286 11.63 -8.72 -20.16
N GLN A 287 12.49 -7.88 -19.58
CA GLN A 287 13.71 -8.33 -18.90
C GLN A 287 13.42 -9.27 -17.73
N TYR A 288 12.32 -9.06 -16.99
CA TYR A 288 11.90 -9.99 -15.94
C TYR A 288 11.55 -11.38 -16.52
N GLY A 289 10.75 -11.44 -17.58
CA GLY A 289 10.42 -12.69 -18.25
C GLY A 289 11.66 -13.47 -18.73
N THR A 290 12.58 -12.80 -19.43
CA THR A 290 13.83 -13.43 -19.89
C THR A 290 14.73 -13.88 -18.73
N THR A 291 14.76 -13.10 -17.64
CA THR A 291 15.49 -13.50 -16.42
C THR A 291 14.91 -14.78 -15.83
N ILE A 292 13.58 -14.90 -15.74
CA ILE A 292 12.95 -16.12 -15.22
C ILE A 292 13.23 -17.33 -16.12
N GLU A 293 13.19 -17.17 -17.44
CA GLU A 293 13.54 -18.25 -18.38
C GLU A 293 14.99 -18.73 -18.21
N ASP A 294 15.92 -17.80 -18.01
CA ASP A 294 17.32 -18.14 -17.75
C ASP A 294 17.51 -18.86 -16.42
N LEU A 295 16.79 -18.44 -15.38
CA LEU A 295 16.81 -19.10 -14.07
C LEU A 295 16.16 -20.48 -14.11
N ASN A 296 15.11 -20.67 -14.91
CA ASN A 296 14.55 -21.99 -15.20
C ASN A 296 15.62 -22.91 -15.79
N LYS A 297 16.29 -22.50 -16.87
CA LYS A 297 17.35 -23.30 -17.51
C LYS A 297 18.46 -23.68 -16.54
N ARG A 298 18.77 -22.82 -15.56
CA ARG A 298 19.86 -23.02 -14.62
C ARG A 298 19.48 -23.91 -13.43
N PHE A 299 18.31 -23.70 -12.85
CA PHE A 299 17.87 -24.43 -11.66
C PHE A 299 16.99 -25.64 -11.97
N ASN A 300 16.54 -25.78 -13.23
CA ASN A 300 15.59 -26.79 -13.69
C ASN A 300 14.28 -26.76 -12.88
N ILE A 301 13.79 -25.55 -12.59
CA ILE A 301 12.53 -25.28 -11.91
C ILE A 301 11.58 -24.65 -12.93
N ASP A 302 10.33 -25.09 -12.95
CA ASP A 302 9.34 -24.60 -13.90
C ASP A 302 9.08 -23.09 -13.73
N VAL A 303 8.84 -22.41 -14.88
CA VAL A 303 8.59 -20.96 -14.92
C VAL A 303 7.48 -20.53 -13.96
N PRO A 304 6.29 -21.17 -13.93
CA PRO A 304 5.22 -20.76 -13.01
C PRO A 304 5.65 -20.79 -11.55
N THR A 305 6.37 -21.83 -11.12
CA THR A 305 6.89 -21.95 -9.76
C THR A 305 7.92 -20.86 -9.46
N LEU A 306 8.82 -20.54 -10.39
CA LEU A 306 9.76 -19.44 -10.21
C LEU A 306 9.02 -18.10 -10.08
N GLU A 307 8.12 -17.77 -11.01
CA GLU A 307 7.38 -16.51 -10.97
C GLU A 307 6.57 -16.33 -9.68
N GLN A 308 5.94 -17.39 -9.20
CA GLN A 308 5.12 -17.35 -7.99
C GLN A 308 5.97 -17.21 -6.72
N ASN A 309 7.14 -17.85 -6.67
CA ASN A 309 7.93 -17.99 -5.45
C ASN A 309 9.13 -17.05 -5.37
N MET A 310 9.50 -16.34 -6.44
CA MET A 310 10.66 -15.43 -6.41
C MET A 310 10.54 -14.32 -5.35
N GLY A 311 9.33 -13.89 -4.99
CA GLY A 311 9.12 -12.95 -3.89
C GLY A 311 9.25 -13.56 -2.49
N ASN A 312 9.29 -14.89 -2.38
CA ASN A 312 9.37 -15.62 -1.11
C ASN A 312 10.82 -15.81 -0.67
N ILE A 313 11.13 -15.32 0.52
CA ILE A 313 12.50 -15.28 1.03
C ILE A 313 12.98 -16.69 1.42
N ASP A 314 12.07 -17.57 1.88
CA ASP A 314 12.41 -18.97 2.15
C ASP A 314 12.70 -19.74 0.86
N PHE A 315 12.09 -19.36 -0.26
CA PHE A 315 12.42 -19.91 -1.57
C PHE A 315 13.82 -19.47 -2.03
N ILE A 316 14.17 -18.19 -1.88
CA ILE A 316 15.54 -17.72 -2.18
C ILE A 316 16.58 -18.42 -1.31
N LYS A 317 16.29 -18.61 -0.01
CA LYS A 317 17.14 -19.37 0.90
C LYS A 317 17.33 -20.82 0.41
N ASN A 318 16.24 -21.48 0.01
CA ASN A 318 16.27 -22.83 -0.52
C ASN A 318 17.10 -22.92 -1.81
N LEU A 319 16.92 -22.00 -2.76
CA LEU A 319 17.73 -21.92 -3.98
C LEU A 319 19.23 -21.82 -3.65
N ARG A 320 19.61 -20.94 -2.71
CA ARG A 320 21.01 -20.80 -2.28
C ARG A 320 21.55 -22.08 -1.63
N ASP A 321 20.77 -22.70 -0.75
CA ASP A 321 21.24 -23.84 0.05
C ASP A 321 21.32 -25.14 -0.78
N ASN A 322 20.40 -25.34 -1.72
CA ASN A 322 20.32 -26.58 -2.53
C ASN A 322 20.95 -26.48 -3.92
N HIS A 323 21.15 -25.28 -4.47
CA HIS A 323 21.76 -25.05 -5.79
C HIS A 323 22.93 -24.08 -5.70
N LYS A 324 23.81 -24.28 -4.72
CA LYS A 324 24.82 -23.31 -4.30
C LYS A 324 25.72 -22.79 -5.44
N ASN A 325 26.21 -23.69 -6.30
CA ASN A 325 27.14 -23.34 -7.38
C ASN A 325 26.42 -22.56 -8.49
N GLU A 326 25.27 -23.07 -8.91
CA GLU A 326 24.42 -22.43 -9.90
C GLU A 326 23.98 -21.05 -9.43
N PHE A 327 23.59 -20.95 -8.15
CA PHE A 327 23.15 -19.72 -7.51
C PHE A 327 24.24 -18.65 -7.53
N ALA A 328 25.48 -19.01 -7.19
CA ALA A 328 26.60 -18.07 -7.18
C ALA A 328 26.84 -17.41 -8.55
N GLU A 329 26.64 -18.15 -9.64
CA GLU A 329 26.81 -17.64 -11.00
C GLU A 329 25.66 -16.73 -11.46
N VAL A 330 24.46 -16.90 -10.90
CA VAL A 330 23.25 -16.15 -11.31
C VAL A 330 22.68 -15.26 -10.20
N VAL A 331 23.47 -14.94 -9.18
CA VAL A 331 23.03 -14.16 -8.01
C VAL A 331 22.42 -12.81 -8.40
N GLU A 332 22.95 -12.16 -9.43
CA GLU A 332 22.44 -10.88 -9.93
C GLU A 332 21.04 -11.04 -10.53
N LYS A 333 20.82 -12.10 -11.31
CA LYS A 333 19.53 -12.45 -11.90
C LYS A 333 18.50 -12.81 -10.83
N VAL A 334 18.91 -13.58 -9.82
CA VAL A 334 18.06 -13.91 -8.67
C VAL A 334 17.71 -12.65 -7.88
N THR A 335 18.68 -11.75 -7.67
CA THR A 335 18.47 -10.48 -6.97
C THR A 335 17.48 -9.60 -7.73
N PHE A 336 17.67 -9.43 -9.04
CA PHE A 336 16.75 -8.68 -9.90
C PHE A 336 15.33 -9.27 -9.86
N ALA A 337 15.19 -10.58 -10.08
CA ALA A 337 13.90 -11.26 -10.07
C ALA A 337 13.20 -11.16 -8.69
N HIS A 338 13.96 -11.33 -7.61
CA HIS A 338 13.46 -11.16 -6.25
C HIS A 338 12.97 -9.73 -6.02
N VAL A 339 13.80 -8.71 -6.27
CA VAL A 339 13.43 -7.31 -6.05
C VAL A 339 12.24 -6.90 -6.93
N TYR A 340 12.21 -7.33 -8.20
CA TYR A 340 11.05 -7.12 -9.09
C TYR A 340 9.77 -7.68 -8.48
N LYS A 341 9.78 -8.95 -8.02
CA LYS A 341 8.60 -9.54 -7.35
C LYS A 341 8.27 -8.88 -6.02
N ARG A 342 9.24 -8.34 -5.29
CA ARG A 342 8.98 -7.57 -4.07
C ARG A 342 8.28 -6.24 -4.38
N PHE A 343 8.68 -5.54 -5.44
CA PHE A 343 7.94 -4.37 -5.93
C PHE A 343 6.50 -4.72 -6.32
N GLU A 344 6.31 -5.82 -7.06
CA GLU A 344 4.99 -6.27 -7.50
C GLU A 344 4.09 -6.69 -6.33
N SER A 345 4.65 -7.34 -5.30
CA SER A 345 3.88 -7.92 -4.20
C SER A 345 3.72 -7.00 -2.96
N ALA A 346 4.59 -6.01 -2.77
CA ALA A 346 4.53 -5.07 -1.64
C ALA A 346 3.35 -4.10 -1.78
N GLY A 347 2.65 -3.81 -0.68
CA GLY A 347 1.57 -2.81 -0.68
C GLY A 347 2.08 -1.40 -0.39
N LYS A 348 3.26 -1.27 0.22
CA LYS A 348 3.90 0.00 0.51
C LYS A 348 5.35 -0.04 0.07
N ILE A 349 5.82 1.02 -0.57
CA ILE A 349 7.19 1.14 -1.06
C ILE A 349 7.78 2.43 -0.51
N ILE A 350 8.98 2.34 0.07
CA ILE A 350 9.77 3.47 0.54
C ILE A 350 10.96 3.65 -0.40
N PHE A 351 11.00 4.76 -1.11
CA PHE A 351 12.12 5.21 -1.93
C PHE A 351 13.05 6.10 -1.10
N LEU A 352 14.33 5.76 -1.03
CA LEU A 352 15.32 6.52 -0.29
C LEU A 352 16.04 7.54 -1.19
N VAL A 353 16.24 8.74 -0.68
CA VAL A 353 17.01 9.80 -1.32
C VAL A 353 18.17 10.13 -0.40
N ASP A 354 19.38 10.13 -0.95
CA ASP A 354 20.58 10.50 -0.21
C ASP A 354 20.61 12.01 0.04
N GLY A 355 20.68 12.41 1.31
CA GLY A 355 20.76 13.82 1.72
C GLY A 355 21.97 14.56 1.16
N ASP A 356 23.04 13.85 0.83
CA ASP A 356 24.25 14.44 0.22
C ASP A 356 23.91 15.15 -1.11
N HIS A 357 22.93 14.65 -1.87
CA HIS A 357 22.49 15.29 -3.11
C HIS A 357 21.76 16.61 -2.91
N ILE A 358 21.22 16.86 -1.71
CA ILE A 358 20.61 18.13 -1.33
C ILE A 358 21.68 19.12 -0.90
N VAL A 359 22.67 18.66 -0.12
CA VAL A 359 23.83 19.49 0.27
C VAL A 359 24.57 19.98 -0.98
N ASP A 360 24.81 19.08 -1.93
CA ASP A 360 25.49 19.39 -3.19
C ASP A 360 24.51 19.80 -4.31
N TYR A 361 23.34 20.35 -3.99
CA TYR A 361 22.26 20.60 -4.97
C TYR A 361 22.75 21.37 -6.21
N HIS A 362 23.52 22.45 -6.02
CA HIS A 362 24.10 23.25 -7.10
C HIS A 362 25.38 22.65 -7.70
N ASN A 363 26.03 21.71 -7.02
CA ASN A 363 27.29 21.07 -7.40
C ASN A 363 27.06 19.67 -8.00
N GLY A 364 26.06 19.53 -8.87
CA GLY A 364 25.71 18.26 -9.53
C GLY A 364 24.70 17.38 -8.80
N GLY A 365 24.35 17.71 -7.55
CA GLY A 365 23.27 17.07 -6.79
C GLY A 365 21.93 17.12 -7.51
N LYS A 366 21.56 18.27 -8.08
CA LYS A 366 20.33 18.43 -8.89
C LYS A 366 20.28 17.46 -10.08
N THR A 367 21.40 17.22 -10.75
CA THR A 367 21.48 16.26 -11.86
C THR A 367 21.27 14.82 -11.38
N ASN A 368 21.85 14.46 -10.24
CA ASN A 368 21.67 13.14 -9.64
C ASN A 368 20.23 12.92 -9.18
N LEU A 369 19.61 13.92 -8.54
CA LEU A 369 18.21 13.90 -8.15
C LEU A 369 17.28 13.80 -9.37
N THR A 370 17.60 14.51 -10.46
CA THR A 370 16.82 14.42 -11.72
C THR A 370 16.77 13.00 -12.24
N LYS A 371 17.91 12.30 -12.29
CA LYS A 371 17.99 10.90 -12.72
C LYS A 371 17.27 9.97 -11.74
N LEU A 372 17.45 10.19 -10.44
CA LEU A 372 16.83 9.38 -9.39
C LEU A 372 15.31 9.46 -9.43
N PHE A 373 14.73 10.66 -9.54
CA PHE A 373 13.29 10.84 -9.62
C PHE A 373 12.72 10.34 -10.95
N GLY A 374 13.45 10.45 -12.06
CA GLY A 374 13.05 9.82 -13.31
C GLY A 374 12.95 8.30 -13.18
N HIS A 375 13.91 7.67 -12.51
CA HIS A 375 13.88 6.25 -12.21
C HIS A 375 12.70 5.86 -11.31
N TYR A 376 12.45 6.62 -10.24
CA TYR A 376 11.31 6.37 -9.34
C TYR A 376 9.95 6.56 -10.03
N SER A 377 9.82 7.59 -10.87
CA SER A 377 8.65 7.82 -11.73
C SER A 377 8.37 6.60 -12.62
N ASN A 378 9.41 6.05 -13.25
CA ASN A 378 9.28 4.85 -14.08
C ASN A 378 8.84 3.61 -13.27
N ILE A 379 9.44 3.37 -12.10
CA ILE A 379 9.04 2.27 -11.20
C ILE A 379 7.56 2.40 -10.81
N ILE A 380 7.13 3.60 -10.41
CA ILE A 380 5.74 3.86 -10.03
C ILE A 380 4.79 3.57 -11.19
N ASN A 381 5.16 3.94 -12.42
CA ASN A 381 4.35 3.66 -13.61
C ASN A 381 4.21 2.15 -13.89
N ILE A 382 5.28 1.38 -13.71
CA ILE A 382 5.28 -0.07 -13.96
C ILE A 382 4.43 -0.82 -12.92
N PHE A 383 4.61 -0.52 -11.63
CA PHE A 383 4.00 -1.28 -10.54
C PHE A 383 2.65 -0.72 -10.05
N GLY A 384 2.26 0.46 -10.54
CA GLY A 384 0.88 0.94 -10.52
C GLY A 384 0.39 1.59 -9.21
N ASN A 385 -0.93 1.78 -9.15
CA ASN A 385 -1.62 2.67 -8.21
C ASN A 385 -2.31 1.95 -7.02
N GLU A 386 -2.25 0.62 -6.95
CA GLU A 386 -2.77 -0.16 -5.81
C GLU A 386 -1.79 -0.19 -4.61
N LYS A 387 -0.82 0.73 -4.59
CA LYS A 387 0.27 0.82 -3.62
C LYS A 387 0.38 2.22 -3.04
N SER A 388 0.98 2.33 -1.85
CA SER A 388 1.44 3.61 -1.31
C SER A 388 2.93 3.76 -1.47
N TYR A 389 3.37 4.97 -1.82
CA TYR A 389 4.77 5.30 -2.00
C TYR A 389 5.19 6.36 -0.99
N ALA A 390 6.41 6.27 -0.48
CA ALA A 390 7.03 7.30 0.32
C ALA A 390 8.42 7.62 -0.25
N ILE A 391 8.71 8.89 -0.46
CA ILE A 391 10.04 9.40 -0.75
C ILE A 391 10.63 9.86 0.58
N VAL A 392 11.69 9.21 1.02
CA VAL A 392 12.34 9.44 2.30
C VAL A 392 13.73 9.97 2.02
N VAL A 393 13.98 11.21 2.43
CA VAL A 393 15.30 11.80 2.43
C VAL A 393 16.02 11.35 3.70
N THR A 394 17.15 10.67 3.53
CA THR A 394 18.04 10.28 4.63
C THR A 394 19.15 11.32 4.82
N LYS A 395 19.92 11.21 5.90
CA LYS A 395 21.04 12.13 6.22
C LYS A 395 20.63 13.61 6.25
N THR A 396 19.42 13.90 6.74
CA THR A 396 18.91 15.29 6.79
C THR A 396 19.78 16.21 7.66
N ASP A 397 20.52 15.63 8.60
CA ASP A 397 21.52 16.27 9.45
C ASP A 397 22.70 16.88 8.68
N MET A 398 23.02 16.36 7.50
CA MET A 398 24.04 16.96 6.62
C MET A 398 23.59 18.29 6.02
N PHE A 399 22.27 18.50 5.94
CA PHE A 399 21.66 19.72 5.41
C PHE A 399 21.37 20.75 6.52
N ARG A 400 20.94 20.31 7.70
CA ARG A 400 20.60 21.16 8.86
C ARG A 400 21.05 20.50 10.16
N ASP A 401 21.53 21.27 11.12
CA ASP A 401 21.76 20.76 12.49
C ASP A 401 20.42 20.42 13.16
N LEU A 402 20.23 19.15 13.52
CA LEU A 402 18.97 18.65 14.11
C LEU A 402 19.08 18.40 15.62
N SER A 403 20.23 18.67 16.26
CA SER A 403 20.52 18.32 17.67
C SER A 403 19.48 18.85 18.65
N LYS A 404 18.90 20.02 18.37
CA LYS A 404 17.92 20.71 19.22
C LYS A 404 16.50 20.71 18.66
N ILE A 405 16.28 20.11 17.49
CA ILE A 405 15.01 20.18 16.78
C ILE A 405 14.15 18.97 17.17
N MET A 406 13.04 19.21 17.87
CA MET A 406 12.11 18.14 18.20
C MET A 406 11.43 17.58 16.95
N GLU A 407 11.30 16.26 16.86
CA GLU A 407 10.78 15.53 15.68
C GLU A 407 9.39 15.98 15.18
N ASN A 408 8.53 16.40 16.10
CA ASN A 408 7.14 16.80 15.82
C ASN A 408 6.93 18.33 15.81
N SER A 409 8.01 19.11 15.87
CA SER A 409 7.97 20.57 15.91
C SER A 409 7.55 21.20 14.58
N LYS A 410 7.24 22.49 14.61
CA LYS A 410 7.03 23.29 13.40
C LYS A 410 8.32 23.38 12.58
N GLU A 411 9.46 23.60 13.25
CA GLU A 411 10.79 23.67 12.61
C GLU A 411 11.12 22.40 11.81
N ALA A 412 10.81 21.21 12.35
CA ALA A 412 10.96 19.95 11.63
C ALA A 412 10.13 19.87 10.34
N ARG A 413 8.92 20.45 10.34
CA ARG A 413 8.07 20.55 9.14
C ARG A 413 8.58 21.59 8.16
N ASP A 414 9.11 22.70 8.67
CA ASP A 414 9.68 23.77 7.84
C ASP A 414 10.91 23.24 7.07
N ILE A 415 11.76 22.40 7.69
CA ILE A 415 12.86 21.70 7.00
C ILE A 415 12.34 20.73 5.92
N GLU A 416 11.30 19.95 6.22
CA GLU A 416 10.70 19.04 5.23
C GLU A 416 10.08 19.80 4.05
N HIS A 417 9.48 20.97 4.31
CA HIS A 417 8.95 21.87 3.29
C HIS A 417 10.05 22.51 2.45
N GLU A 418 11.15 22.97 3.06
CA GLU A 418 12.30 23.53 2.36
C GLU A 418 12.88 22.51 1.35
N ILE A 419 13.04 21.26 1.76
CA ILE A 419 13.54 20.21 0.86
C ILE A 419 12.52 19.86 -0.24
N TYR A 420 11.23 19.86 0.09
CA TYR A 420 10.17 19.65 -0.89
C TYR A 420 10.16 20.73 -1.97
N ASP A 421 10.34 22.01 -1.59
CA ASP A 421 10.36 23.13 -2.52
C ASP A 421 11.57 23.04 -3.46
N MET A 422 12.74 22.65 -2.95
CA MET A 422 13.91 22.34 -3.78
C MET A 422 13.61 21.22 -4.80
N PHE A 423 12.99 20.13 -4.36
CA PHE A 423 12.62 19.04 -5.26
C PHE A 423 11.59 19.48 -6.31
N CYS A 424 10.68 20.39 -5.98
CA CYS A 424 9.70 20.93 -6.91
C CYS A 424 10.31 21.73 -8.06
N GLU A 425 11.58 22.14 -7.99
CA GLU A 425 12.27 22.71 -9.14
C GLU A 425 12.71 21.67 -10.18
N ILE A 426 12.70 20.37 -9.83
CA ILE A 426 13.14 19.28 -10.68
C ILE A 426 11.96 18.72 -11.48
N THR A 427 12.07 18.74 -12.81
CA THR A 427 10.98 18.31 -13.71
C THR A 427 10.54 16.87 -13.47
N THR A 428 11.46 15.93 -13.26
CA THR A 428 11.12 14.52 -12.99
C THR A 428 10.48 14.32 -11.62
N PHE A 429 10.74 15.18 -10.64
CA PHE A 429 9.98 15.17 -9.38
C PHE A 429 8.57 15.71 -9.57
N LYS A 430 8.37 16.73 -10.42
CA LYS A 430 7.02 17.23 -10.75
C LYS A 430 6.14 16.13 -11.37
N GLU A 431 6.71 15.20 -12.13
CA GLU A 431 5.95 14.02 -12.61
C GLU A 431 5.42 13.19 -11.44
N ILE A 432 6.24 12.93 -10.43
CA ILE A 432 5.82 12.23 -9.21
C ILE A 432 4.75 13.03 -8.46
N VAL A 433 4.89 14.36 -8.37
CA VAL A 433 3.85 15.24 -7.80
C VAL A 433 2.54 15.11 -8.58
N ASN A 434 2.60 15.04 -9.91
CA ASN A 434 1.43 14.83 -10.76
C ASN A 434 0.78 13.46 -10.52
N MET A 435 1.59 12.41 -10.37
CA MET A 435 1.11 11.08 -9.98
C MET A 435 0.43 11.13 -8.61
N ALA A 436 0.95 11.91 -7.65
CA ALA A 436 0.39 12.05 -6.31
C ALA A 436 -1.05 12.62 -6.29
N TYR A 437 -1.55 13.18 -7.41
CA TYR A 437 -2.98 13.52 -7.56
C TYR A 437 -3.89 12.31 -7.69
N GLN A 438 -3.37 11.15 -8.10
CA GLN A 438 -4.15 9.93 -8.35
C GLN A 438 -3.80 8.79 -7.38
N MET A 439 -2.60 8.83 -6.80
CA MET A 439 -2.08 7.79 -5.93
C MET A 439 -1.44 8.34 -4.64
N PRO A 440 -1.44 7.56 -3.55
CA PRO A 440 -0.92 8.01 -2.25
C PRO A 440 0.60 8.06 -2.23
N ILE A 441 1.18 9.23 -2.53
CA ILE A 441 2.63 9.49 -2.43
C ILE A 441 2.93 10.48 -1.30
N TYR A 442 3.90 10.11 -0.47
CA TYR A 442 4.33 10.85 0.71
C TYR A 442 5.79 11.27 0.58
N MET A 443 6.15 12.33 1.26
CA MET A 443 7.54 12.72 1.44
C MET A 443 7.85 12.84 2.94
N TYR A 444 9.01 12.36 3.35
CA TYR A 444 9.52 12.46 4.72
C TYR A 444 11.01 12.80 4.69
N THR A 445 11.48 13.47 5.74
CA THR A 445 12.91 13.70 6.00
C THR A 445 13.30 13.05 7.32
N VAL A 446 14.41 12.31 7.31
CA VAL A 446 14.95 11.63 8.49
C VAL A 446 16.46 11.72 8.56
N SER A 447 16.97 11.48 9.77
CA SER A 447 18.38 11.19 9.99
C SER A 447 18.50 10.06 11.01
N VAL A 448 19.54 9.24 10.88
CA VAL A 448 19.89 8.18 11.85
C VAL A 448 21.05 8.61 12.76
N ASP A 449 21.81 9.62 12.33
CA ASP A 449 22.97 10.16 13.00
C ASP A 449 22.77 11.66 13.20
N ALA A 450 21.61 12.06 13.76
CA ALA A 450 21.02 13.39 13.59
C ALA A 450 21.78 14.59 14.18
N THR A 451 23.10 14.50 14.39
CA THR A 451 24.12 15.41 14.94
C THR A 451 24.63 15.06 16.35
N MET A 452 24.99 13.78 16.57
CA MET A 452 25.41 13.18 17.87
C MET A 452 26.19 14.12 18.81
N LYS A 453 25.87 14.22 20.12
CA LYS A 453 26.05 13.16 21.13
C LYS A 453 24.82 12.86 22.02
N PRO A 454 24.73 11.64 22.60
CA PRO A 454 23.85 11.34 23.73
C PRO A 454 24.45 11.79 25.08
N LEU A 455 23.61 12.35 25.95
CA LEU A 455 23.91 12.93 27.28
C LEU A 455 25.00 12.22 28.10
N THR A 456 26.02 12.98 28.51
CA THR A 456 26.86 12.70 29.68
C THR A 456 25.99 12.70 30.93
N MET A 457 25.89 11.56 31.62
CA MET A 457 25.74 11.62 33.07
C MET A 457 27.07 12.14 33.62
N GLU A 458 26.99 13.19 34.44
CA GLU A 458 28.14 13.76 35.15
C GLU A 458 28.90 12.64 35.88
N SER A 459 30.08 12.28 35.38
CA SER A 459 31.01 11.41 36.09
C SER A 459 32.44 11.91 35.83
N GLU A 460 33.16 12.14 36.92
CA GLU A 460 34.37 12.97 37.06
C GLU A 460 35.67 12.40 36.42
N ASN A 461 35.61 11.62 35.34
CA ASN A 461 36.83 11.03 34.77
C ASN A 461 36.96 11.26 33.24
N PRO A 462 37.78 12.25 32.81
CA PRO A 462 37.88 12.67 31.41
C PRO A 462 38.74 11.78 30.49
N GLU A 463 39.44 10.75 31.00
CA GLU A 463 40.36 9.94 30.18
C GLU A 463 39.78 8.61 29.65
N MET A 464 38.49 8.31 29.88
CA MET A 464 37.89 7.03 29.45
C MET A 464 36.63 7.12 28.58
N GLN A 465 36.24 8.30 28.10
CA GLN A 465 35.13 8.42 27.15
C GLN A 465 35.66 8.52 25.71
N ARG A 466 35.99 7.39 25.09
CA ARG A 466 35.87 7.33 23.63
C ARG A 466 34.39 7.49 23.30
N GLU A 467 34.06 8.57 22.59
CA GLU A 467 32.71 8.90 22.18
C GLU A 467 32.21 7.85 21.19
N TYR A 468 31.46 6.87 21.67
CA TYR A 468 30.88 5.85 20.81
C TYR A 468 29.67 6.42 20.06
N PRO A 469 29.65 6.34 18.71
CA PRO A 469 28.45 6.50 17.91
C PRO A 469 27.30 5.61 18.42
N LYS A 470 26.25 6.18 18.98
CA LYS A 470 24.91 5.56 19.15
C LYS A 470 23.92 5.99 18.07
N ILE A 471 23.19 5.06 17.47
CA ILE A 471 22.08 5.40 16.56
C ILE A 471 21.12 6.39 17.24
N ASN A 472 21.06 7.62 16.73
CA ASN A 472 20.23 8.71 17.22
C ASN A 472 19.22 9.09 16.14
N PRO A 473 18.12 8.32 16.02
CA PRO A 473 17.15 8.54 14.97
C PRO A 473 16.41 9.86 15.22
N TRP A 474 16.23 10.62 14.15
CA TRP A 474 15.36 11.78 14.08
C TRP A 474 14.28 11.54 13.02
N ARG A 475 13.02 11.60 13.45
CA ARG A 475 11.79 11.40 12.68
C ARG A 475 11.62 10.04 12.01
N VAL A 476 12.45 9.05 12.35
CA VAL A 476 12.27 7.65 11.90
C VAL A 476 10.90 7.11 12.33
N GLY A 477 10.38 7.55 13.49
CA GLY A 477 9.03 7.24 13.94
C GLY A 477 7.90 7.68 12.98
N GLU A 478 8.10 8.77 12.22
CA GLU A 478 7.13 9.23 11.22
C GLU A 478 7.06 8.29 10.01
N ILE A 479 8.21 7.72 9.60
CA ILE A 479 8.23 6.66 8.58
C ILE A 479 7.60 5.39 9.17
N GLY A 480 7.83 5.08 10.46
CA GLY A 480 7.12 4.01 11.15
C GLY A 480 5.60 4.14 11.03
N LYS A 481 5.03 5.35 11.18
CA LYS A 481 3.59 5.58 10.96
C LYS A 481 3.13 5.30 9.52
N PHE A 482 3.98 5.54 8.52
CA PHE A 482 3.70 5.14 7.15
C PHE A 482 3.68 3.61 7.01
N SER A 483 4.58 2.91 7.70
CA SER A 483 4.70 1.46 7.69
C SER A 483 3.56 0.74 8.43
N PHE A 484 3.02 1.31 9.53
CA PHE A 484 2.19 0.58 10.53
C PHE A 484 0.68 0.84 10.48
#